data_AF-A0A8T5S9A0-F1
#
_entry.id   AF-A0A8T5S9A0-F1
#
_cell.length_a   1.000
_cell.length_b   1.000
_cell.length_c   1.000
_cell.angle_alpha   90.00
_cell.angle_beta   90.00
_cell.angle_gamma   90.00
#
_symmetry.space_group_name_H-M   'P 1'
#
loop_
_entity.id
_entity.type
_entity.pdbx_description
1 polymer ?
#
loop_
_entity_poly.entity_id
_entity_poly.type
_entity_poly.pdbx_seq_one_letter_code
_entity_poly.pdbx_strand_id
1 'polypeptide(L)'
;MSDKGQESYENVKDKINKLNTEGTWENKFGFFWKIASSIKSKQHDLQYLYEDSSREFVNRYKEQLIAMREKFVENMDYYVENCMKIMRDVNNMVVYYAKTNEEAQDIFMKEVGDTKVIYKSKSNEAKDIGLLEVLKENNITIKETDLGDVLVQLFDYKLPKFGVGPGAHFSREEIVAKIKEVHGVELEPTASAIVEYYRESYRKELLNDVKISLTSANVISAEDGTIVLGENEGNISLLTRATEKHIVVCGITKIVPTIIDAILVAKVQTRINNVSFNYISLISGPSATADVQGEKVLGMYGAKEVVVILVDDWRTKSLKQDLIYKELLKCIGCRTCNYVCTASRAFGNTYASKYGLGADGIIRDYIHNGIEAAVNDGLFLCTGCENCYHWCPVSVNLAEIMKSIKKEATKAGLCPPALKKYQEKILNEKNPFK
;
A
#
# COMPACT_ATOMS: atom_id res chain seq x y z
N MET A 1 12.67 4.23 -31.94
CA MET A 1 12.58 3.35 -30.77
C MET A 1 13.99 2.90 -30.49
N SER A 2 14.40 2.96 -29.23
CA SER A 2 15.68 2.40 -28.80
C SER A 2 15.57 0.87 -28.68
N ASP A 3 16.71 0.18 -28.62
CA ASP A 3 16.74 -1.28 -28.40
C ASP A 3 16.03 -1.64 -27.08
N LYS A 4 16.27 -0.85 -26.03
CA LYS A 4 15.54 -0.94 -24.75
C LYS A 4 14.03 -0.77 -24.91
N GLY A 5 13.58 0.14 -25.78
CA GLY A 5 12.16 0.33 -26.07
C GLY A 5 11.52 -0.91 -26.71
N GLN A 6 12.26 -1.61 -27.58
CA GLN A 6 11.80 -2.88 -28.16
C GLN A 6 11.72 -3.99 -27.10
N GLU A 7 12.73 -4.09 -26.23
CA GLU A 7 12.75 -5.04 -25.13
C GLU A 7 11.56 -4.84 -24.19
N SER A 8 11.33 -3.60 -23.72
CA SER A 8 10.18 -3.27 -22.89
C SER A 8 8.84 -3.57 -23.56
N TYR A 9 8.74 -3.32 -24.87
CA TYR A 9 7.53 -3.62 -25.63
C TYR A 9 7.24 -5.12 -25.68
N GLU A 10 8.24 -5.96 -25.98
CA GLU A 10 8.05 -7.42 -25.98
C GLU A 10 7.80 -7.97 -24.58
N ASN A 11 8.40 -7.40 -23.53
CA ASN A 11 8.11 -7.76 -22.14
C ASN A 11 6.64 -7.50 -21.76
N VAL A 12 6.13 -6.30 -22.04
CA VAL A 12 4.71 -5.97 -21.77
C VAL A 12 3.77 -6.87 -22.59
N LYS A 13 4.12 -7.17 -23.84
CA LYS A 13 3.35 -8.07 -24.70
C LYS A 13 3.34 -9.51 -24.18
N ASP A 14 4.46 -10.01 -23.66
CA ASP A 14 4.53 -11.31 -23.00
C ASP A 14 3.62 -11.38 -21.76
N LYS A 15 3.62 -10.33 -20.92
CA LYS A 15 2.69 -10.22 -19.78
C LYS A 15 1.23 -10.30 -20.24
N ILE A 16 0.86 -9.61 -21.33
CA ILE A 16 -0.49 -9.67 -21.91
C ILE A 16 -0.82 -11.08 -22.43
N ASN A 17 0.14 -11.76 -23.05
CA ASN A 17 -0.06 -13.13 -23.52
C ASN A 17 -0.30 -14.09 -22.33
N LYS A 18 0.47 -13.96 -21.24
CA LYS A 18 0.25 -14.72 -20.00
C LYS A 18 -1.13 -14.47 -19.41
N LEU A 19 -1.58 -13.22 -19.35
CA LEU A 19 -2.93 -12.86 -18.90
C LEU A 19 -4.04 -13.56 -19.71
N ASN A 20 -3.82 -13.75 -21.01
CA ASN A 20 -4.80 -14.41 -21.89
C ASN A 20 -4.65 -15.93 -21.95
N THR A 21 -3.62 -16.49 -21.32
CA THR A 21 -3.37 -17.94 -21.30
C THR A 21 -4.04 -18.55 -20.07
N GLU A 22 -4.95 -19.50 -20.26
CA GLU A 22 -5.64 -20.17 -19.16
C GLU A 22 -4.66 -20.91 -18.24
N GLY A 23 -4.94 -20.89 -16.94
CA GLY A 23 -4.15 -21.57 -15.92
C GLY A 23 -2.94 -20.79 -15.40
N THR A 24 -2.55 -19.67 -16.03
CA THR A 24 -1.52 -18.79 -15.48
C THR A 24 -2.04 -18.02 -14.26
N TRP A 25 -1.11 -17.58 -13.40
CA TRP A 25 -1.43 -16.73 -12.26
C TRP A 25 -2.04 -15.39 -12.67
N GLU A 26 -1.52 -14.80 -13.75
CA GLU A 26 -2.00 -13.55 -14.33
C GLU A 26 -3.44 -13.67 -14.80
N ASN A 27 -3.79 -14.80 -15.45
CA ASN A 27 -5.15 -15.08 -15.91
C ASN A 27 -6.13 -15.24 -14.74
N LYS A 28 -5.79 -16.08 -13.75
CA LYS A 28 -6.60 -16.29 -12.55
C LYS A 28 -6.88 -14.99 -11.80
N PHE A 29 -5.82 -14.21 -11.55
CA PHE A 29 -5.97 -12.90 -10.92
C PHE A 29 -6.80 -11.95 -11.78
N GLY A 30 -6.54 -11.89 -13.09
CA GLY A 30 -7.28 -11.02 -14.01
C GLY A 30 -8.78 -11.29 -14.00
N PHE A 31 -9.18 -12.57 -13.91
CA PHE A 31 -10.58 -12.96 -13.75
C PHE A 31 -11.16 -12.49 -12.42
N PHE A 32 -10.49 -12.79 -11.30
CA PHE A 32 -10.88 -12.32 -9.97
C PHE A 32 -11.04 -10.80 -9.92
N TRP A 33 -10.05 -10.07 -10.46
CA TRP A 33 -10.01 -8.61 -10.43
C TRP A 33 -11.14 -7.98 -11.24
N LYS A 34 -11.49 -8.54 -12.40
CA LYS A 34 -12.66 -8.11 -13.18
C LYS A 34 -13.95 -8.20 -12.37
N ILE A 35 -14.14 -9.26 -11.60
CA ILE A 35 -15.30 -9.41 -10.71
C ILE A 35 -15.24 -8.37 -9.59
N ALA A 36 -14.11 -8.25 -8.89
CA ALA A 36 -13.91 -7.31 -7.79
C ALA A 36 -14.19 -5.86 -8.22
N SER A 37 -13.65 -5.41 -9.36
CA SER A 37 -13.93 -4.07 -9.91
C SER A 37 -15.39 -3.89 -10.31
N SER A 38 -16.05 -4.93 -10.85
CA SER A 38 -17.46 -4.83 -11.28
C SER A 38 -18.41 -4.64 -10.09
N ILE A 39 -18.14 -5.28 -8.96
CA ILE A 39 -18.89 -5.08 -7.71
C ILE A 39 -18.73 -3.64 -7.23
N LYS A 40 -17.51 -3.09 -7.31
CA LYS A 40 -17.20 -1.73 -6.85
C LYS A 40 -17.84 -0.65 -7.71
N SER A 41 -17.83 -0.81 -9.04
CA SER A 41 -18.52 0.13 -9.94
C SER A 41 -20.03 0.19 -9.63
N LYS A 42 -20.65 -0.94 -9.27
CA LYS A 42 -22.08 -1.02 -8.92
C LYS A 42 -22.45 -0.37 -7.58
N GLN A 43 -21.49 -0.08 -6.68
CA GLN A 43 -21.81 0.67 -5.46
C GLN A 43 -22.27 2.10 -5.74
N HIS A 44 -21.97 2.64 -6.92
CA HIS A 44 -22.53 3.91 -7.36
C HIS A 44 -24.05 3.83 -7.52
N ASP A 45 -24.53 2.71 -8.06
CA ASP A 45 -25.95 2.49 -8.34
C ASP A 45 -26.77 2.26 -7.06
N LEU A 46 -26.10 1.87 -5.97
CA LEU A 46 -26.73 1.68 -4.64
C LEU A 46 -26.96 2.99 -3.88
N GLN A 47 -26.54 4.14 -4.42
CA GLN A 47 -26.74 5.46 -3.81
C GLN A 47 -28.22 5.77 -3.54
N TYR A 48 -29.13 5.20 -4.34
CA TYR A 48 -30.58 5.41 -4.19
C TYR A 48 -31.25 4.44 -3.20
N LEU A 49 -30.51 3.45 -2.69
CA LEU A 49 -31.06 2.39 -1.82
C LEU A 49 -30.71 2.60 -0.34
N TYR A 50 -29.70 3.42 -0.03
CA TYR A 50 -29.21 3.63 1.33
C TYR A 50 -28.85 5.09 1.58
N GLU A 51 -29.34 5.66 2.69
CA GLU A 51 -29.12 7.05 3.12
C GLU A 51 -27.67 7.38 3.55
N ASP A 52 -26.75 6.40 3.56
CA ASP A 52 -25.32 6.60 3.84
C ASP A 52 -24.46 5.61 3.02
N SER A 53 -24.59 5.64 1.70
CA SER A 53 -23.69 4.86 0.84
C SER A 53 -22.23 5.30 1.02
N SER A 54 -21.28 4.40 0.75
CA SER A 54 -19.83 4.72 0.83
C SER A 54 -19.45 5.93 -0.03
N ARG A 55 -20.15 6.14 -1.16
CA ARG A 55 -19.91 7.27 -2.05
C ARG A 55 -20.49 8.57 -1.49
N GLU A 56 -21.69 8.53 -0.93
CA GLU A 56 -22.31 9.71 -0.32
C GLU A 56 -21.46 10.24 0.84
N PHE A 57 -20.99 9.34 1.71
CA PHE A 57 -20.07 9.69 2.79
C PHE A 57 -18.81 10.38 2.25
N VAL A 58 -18.15 9.80 1.24
CA VAL A 58 -16.94 10.40 0.64
C VAL A 58 -17.22 11.76 0.03
N ASN A 59 -18.35 11.94 -0.67
CA ASN A 59 -18.72 13.21 -1.27
C ASN A 59 -18.98 14.28 -0.21
N ARG A 60 -19.68 13.92 0.87
CA ARG A 60 -20.00 14.81 2.00
C ARG A 60 -18.74 15.42 2.63
N TYR A 61 -17.66 14.64 2.72
CA TYR A 61 -16.40 15.07 3.34
C TYR A 61 -15.29 15.43 2.33
N LYS A 62 -15.59 15.46 1.02
CA LYS A 62 -14.56 15.63 -0.02
C LYS A 62 -13.80 16.95 0.11
N GLU A 63 -14.52 18.05 0.31
CA GLU A 63 -13.89 19.38 0.45
C GLU A 63 -12.99 19.45 1.69
N GLN A 64 -13.45 18.91 2.82
CA GLN A 64 -12.65 18.82 4.04
C GLN A 64 -11.38 17.99 3.81
N LEU A 65 -11.49 16.84 3.14
CA LEU A 65 -10.35 15.97 2.85
C LEU A 65 -9.32 16.67 1.94
N ILE A 66 -9.78 17.40 0.93
CA ILE A 66 -8.90 18.17 0.03
C ILE A 66 -8.16 19.25 0.82
N ALA A 67 -8.90 20.11 1.53
CA ALA A 67 -8.32 21.21 2.30
C ALA A 67 -7.33 20.72 3.36
N MET A 68 -7.66 19.62 4.05
CA MET A 68 -6.78 18.96 5.01
C MET A 68 -5.46 18.52 4.37
N ARG A 69 -5.50 17.89 3.20
CA ARG A 69 -4.28 17.42 2.52
C ARG A 69 -3.48 18.56 1.91
N GLU A 70 -4.13 19.58 1.36
CA GLU A 70 -3.47 20.78 0.85
C GLU A 70 -2.76 21.53 1.97
N LYS A 71 -3.44 21.76 3.10
CA LYS A 71 -2.85 22.35 4.30
C LYS A 71 -1.62 21.59 4.78
N PHE A 72 -1.67 20.25 4.80
CA PHE A 72 -0.52 19.43 5.12
C PHE A 72 0.63 19.63 4.13
N VAL A 73 0.37 19.58 2.83
CA VAL A 73 1.41 19.72 1.79
C VAL A 73 2.06 21.10 1.83
N GLU A 74 1.27 22.17 2.03
CA GLU A 74 1.77 23.54 2.14
C GLU A 74 2.67 23.76 3.37
N ASN A 75 2.41 23.03 4.47
CA ASN A 75 3.08 23.20 5.75
C ASN A 75 3.78 21.89 6.19
N MET A 76 4.29 21.12 5.23
CA MET A 76 4.75 19.75 5.48
C MET A 76 5.90 19.71 6.50
N ASP A 77 6.90 20.59 6.36
CA ASP A 77 8.03 20.68 7.28
C ASP A 77 7.54 20.92 8.73
N TYR A 78 6.58 21.83 8.93
CA TYR A 78 5.97 22.12 10.23
C TYR A 78 5.24 20.91 10.83
N TYR A 79 4.37 20.26 10.05
CA TYR A 79 3.57 19.13 10.55
C TYR A 79 4.43 17.91 10.89
N VAL A 80 5.47 17.65 10.10
CA VAL A 80 6.44 16.58 10.37
C VAL A 80 7.20 16.87 11.65
N GLU A 81 7.78 18.07 11.77
CA GLU A 81 8.56 18.46 12.96
C GLU A 81 7.70 18.42 14.24
N ASN A 82 6.49 18.97 14.18
CA ASN A 82 5.56 18.97 15.31
C ASN A 82 5.17 17.54 15.71
N CYS A 83 4.83 16.69 14.73
CA CYS A 83 4.49 15.28 14.99
C CYS A 83 5.65 14.56 15.68
N MET A 84 6.88 14.72 15.17
CA MET A 84 8.07 14.10 15.76
C MET A 84 8.33 14.59 17.19
N LYS A 85 8.18 15.89 17.43
CA LYS A 85 8.34 16.49 18.76
C LYS A 85 7.35 15.89 19.74
N ILE A 86 6.06 15.84 19.41
CA ILE A 86 5.01 15.32 20.30
C ILE A 86 5.20 13.83 20.57
N MET A 87 5.52 13.06 19.52
CA MET A 87 5.79 11.62 19.67
C MET A 87 6.95 11.34 20.65
N ARG A 88 8.02 12.16 20.62
CA ARG A 88 9.16 12.02 21.54
C ARG A 88 8.83 12.54 22.94
N ASP A 89 8.43 13.82 23.03
CA ASP A 89 8.36 14.56 24.29
C ASP A 89 7.14 14.18 25.14
N VAL A 90 6.02 13.81 24.49
CA VAL A 90 4.75 13.51 25.17
C VAL A 90 4.47 12.02 25.19
N ASN A 91 4.67 11.34 24.06
CA ASN A 91 4.26 9.94 23.89
C ASN A 91 5.35 8.93 24.26
N ASN A 92 6.56 9.37 24.62
CA ASN A 92 7.70 8.50 24.95
C ASN A 92 8.03 7.50 23.83
N MET A 93 7.88 7.90 22.58
CA MET A 93 8.29 7.11 21.42
C MET A 93 9.71 7.48 21.01
N VAL A 94 10.44 6.50 20.47
CA VAL A 94 11.68 6.76 19.74
C VAL A 94 11.32 7.12 18.31
N VAL A 95 11.74 8.29 17.83
CA VAL A 95 11.34 8.76 16.50
C VAL A 95 12.55 9.14 15.67
N TYR A 96 12.62 8.59 14.46
CA TYR A 96 13.63 8.85 13.45
C TYR A 96 13.01 9.49 12.21
N TYR A 97 13.77 10.35 11.56
CA TYR A 97 13.45 10.93 10.26
C TYR A 97 14.54 10.51 9.27
N ALA A 98 14.16 9.69 8.30
CA ALA A 98 15.05 9.21 7.27
C ALA A 98 14.83 9.99 5.98
N LYS A 99 15.90 10.62 5.47
CA LYS A 99 15.88 11.36 4.22
C LYS A 99 15.87 10.46 3.00
N THR A 100 16.41 9.25 3.10
CA THR A 100 16.46 8.27 2.00
C THR A 100 15.96 6.90 2.47
N ASN A 101 15.69 6.02 1.50
CA ASN A 101 15.31 4.64 1.77
C ASN A 101 16.43 3.87 2.48
N GLU A 102 17.69 4.11 2.11
CA GLU A 102 18.87 3.49 2.71
C GLU A 102 19.05 3.92 4.17
N GLU A 103 18.86 5.21 4.48
CA GLU A 103 18.90 5.69 5.86
C GLU A 103 17.79 5.03 6.70
N ALA A 104 16.60 4.84 6.14
CA ALA A 104 15.52 4.14 6.82
C ALA A 104 15.85 2.66 7.07
N GLN A 105 16.50 2.00 6.12
CA GLN A 105 16.98 0.61 6.27
C GLN A 105 18.02 0.51 7.38
N ASP A 106 19.03 1.39 7.40
CA ASP A 106 20.10 1.39 8.39
C ASP A 106 19.56 1.60 9.81
N ILE A 107 18.65 2.57 9.96
CA ILE A 107 17.97 2.84 11.24
C ILE A 107 17.15 1.63 11.67
N PHE A 108 16.38 1.02 10.76
CA PHE A 108 15.58 -0.16 11.07
C PHE A 108 16.48 -1.32 11.54
N MET A 109 17.57 -1.60 10.82
CA MET A 109 18.49 -2.68 11.17
C MET A 109 19.16 -2.46 12.52
N LYS A 110 19.50 -1.21 12.86
CA LYS A 110 20.01 -0.86 14.20
C LYS A 110 18.98 -1.16 15.29
N GLU A 111 17.72 -0.83 15.05
CA GLU A 111 16.63 -1.02 16.02
C GLU A 111 16.21 -2.48 16.21
N VAL A 112 16.37 -3.29 15.15
CA VAL A 112 16.17 -4.74 15.20
C VAL A 112 17.24 -5.46 16.02
N GLY A 113 18.48 -4.97 15.96
CA GLY A 113 19.63 -5.57 16.65
C GLY A 113 19.85 -7.03 16.25
N ASP A 114 20.09 -7.90 17.23
CA ASP A 114 20.41 -9.33 17.00
C ASP A 114 19.18 -10.22 16.73
N THR A 115 17.99 -9.61 16.64
CA THR A 115 16.72 -10.36 16.48
C THR A 115 16.69 -11.08 15.13
N LYS A 116 16.37 -12.38 15.15
CA LYS A 116 16.31 -13.23 13.94
C LYS A 116 14.92 -13.43 13.36
N VAL A 117 13.87 -13.09 14.10
CA VAL A 117 12.47 -13.24 13.66
C VAL A 117 11.71 -11.96 13.94
N ILE A 118 11.08 -11.40 12.91
CA ILE A 118 10.22 -10.23 13.01
C ILE A 118 8.82 -10.60 12.51
N TYR A 119 7.81 -10.18 13.25
CA TYR A 119 6.43 -10.34 12.85
C TYR A 119 5.89 -9.07 12.22
N LYS A 120 5.29 -9.19 11.04
CA LYS A 120 4.95 -8.06 10.19
C LYS A 120 3.46 -8.00 9.92
N SER A 121 2.89 -6.80 9.94
CA SER A 121 1.53 -6.54 9.45
C SER A 121 1.38 -5.17 8.80
N LYS A 122 0.64 -5.11 7.69
CA LYS A 122 0.27 -3.87 6.95
C LYS A 122 1.41 -2.86 6.71
N SER A 123 2.64 -3.32 6.44
CA SER A 123 3.79 -2.43 6.15
C SER A 123 4.15 -2.35 4.67
N ASN A 124 3.37 -1.58 3.92
CA ASN A 124 3.68 -1.30 2.50
C ASN A 124 4.96 -0.47 2.37
N GLU A 125 5.19 0.52 3.23
CA GLU A 125 6.41 1.34 3.17
C GLU A 125 7.67 0.48 3.33
N ALA A 126 7.65 -0.55 4.21
CA ALA A 126 8.74 -1.50 4.33
C ALA A 126 9.03 -2.26 3.02
N LYS A 127 7.98 -2.58 2.24
CA LYS A 127 8.16 -3.16 0.90
C LYS A 127 8.77 -2.12 -0.05
N ASP A 128 8.28 -0.89 -0.01
CA ASP A 128 8.68 0.16 -0.94
C ASP A 128 10.15 0.56 -0.79
N ILE A 129 10.61 0.69 0.45
CA ILE A 129 11.99 1.03 0.74
C ILE A 129 12.94 -0.17 0.56
N GLY A 130 12.46 -1.34 0.13
CA GLY A 130 13.30 -2.53 -0.06
C GLY A 130 13.72 -3.22 1.24
N LEU A 131 13.04 -2.98 2.35
CA LEU A 131 13.41 -3.51 3.66
C LEU A 131 13.33 -5.04 3.73
N LEU A 132 12.40 -5.64 2.99
CA LEU A 132 12.27 -7.11 2.96
C LEU A 132 13.53 -7.79 2.44
N GLU A 133 14.22 -7.14 1.49
CA GLU A 133 15.40 -7.69 0.83
C GLU A 133 16.61 -7.56 1.74
N VAL A 134 16.75 -6.39 2.40
CA VAL A 134 17.75 -6.16 3.46
C VAL A 134 17.62 -7.18 4.59
N LEU A 135 16.39 -7.46 5.04
CA LEU A 135 16.15 -8.44 6.10
C LEU A 135 16.52 -9.86 5.66
N LYS A 136 16.22 -10.22 4.41
CA LYS A 136 16.59 -11.51 3.83
C LYS A 136 18.11 -11.66 3.73
N GLU A 137 18.83 -10.64 3.27
CA GLU A 137 20.29 -10.63 3.16
C GLU A 137 20.98 -10.76 4.53
N ASN A 138 20.34 -10.26 5.59
CA ASN A 138 20.82 -10.36 6.97
C ASN A 138 20.33 -11.61 7.73
N ASN A 139 19.73 -12.58 7.02
CA ASN A 139 19.18 -13.82 7.60
C ASN A 139 18.14 -13.59 8.71
N ILE A 140 17.32 -12.55 8.56
CA ILE A 140 16.19 -12.25 9.45
C ILE A 140 14.91 -12.76 8.81
N THR A 141 14.22 -13.65 9.49
CA THR A 141 12.98 -14.25 9.01
C THR A 141 11.81 -13.33 9.29
N ILE A 142 11.03 -13.03 8.25
CA ILE A 142 9.78 -12.27 8.37
C ILE A 142 8.62 -13.25 8.41
N LYS A 143 7.76 -13.09 9.43
CA LYS A 143 6.48 -13.81 9.55
C LYS A 143 5.34 -12.82 9.39
N GLU A 144 4.61 -12.92 8.29
CA GLU A 144 3.38 -12.13 8.10
C GLU A 144 2.30 -12.60 9.09
N THR A 145 1.40 -11.69 9.50
CA THR A 145 0.29 -12.02 10.42
C THR A 145 -1.09 -11.75 9.83
N ASP A 146 -1.16 -11.10 8.67
CA ASP A 146 -2.38 -10.97 7.87
C ASP A 146 -2.56 -12.25 7.05
N LEU A 147 -3.71 -12.92 7.17
CA LEU A 147 -3.92 -14.22 6.53
C LEU A 147 -3.67 -14.15 5.01
N GLY A 148 -4.03 -13.06 4.35
CA GLY A 148 -3.77 -12.87 2.93
C GLY A 148 -2.27 -12.81 2.60
N ASP A 149 -1.48 -12.08 3.39
CA ASP A 149 -0.03 -11.99 3.20
C ASP A 149 0.67 -13.31 3.61
N VAL A 150 0.15 -14.04 4.61
CA VAL A 150 0.61 -15.39 4.99
C VAL A 150 0.43 -16.36 3.83
N LEU A 151 -0.74 -16.35 3.16
CA LEU A 151 -0.97 -17.16 1.97
C LEU A 151 0.00 -16.77 0.84
N VAL A 152 0.22 -15.48 0.61
CA VAL A 152 1.21 -15.03 -0.39
C VAL A 152 2.62 -15.55 -0.07
N GLN A 153 3.01 -15.58 1.20
CA GLN A 153 4.28 -16.16 1.64
C GLN A 153 4.33 -17.68 1.43
N LEU A 154 3.24 -18.39 1.77
CA LEU A 154 3.12 -19.84 1.61
C LEU A 154 3.20 -20.28 0.13
N PHE A 155 2.70 -19.46 -0.79
CA PHE A 155 2.71 -19.72 -2.22
C PHE A 155 3.96 -19.15 -2.96
N ASP A 156 4.89 -18.48 -2.26
CA ASP A 156 5.99 -17.70 -2.87
C ASP A 156 5.50 -16.81 -4.03
N TYR A 157 4.35 -16.16 -3.85
CA TYR A 157 3.67 -15.43 -4.92
C TYR A 157 4.27 -14.03 -5.12
N LYS A 158 4.80 -13.77 -6.33
CA LYS A 158 5.66 -12.60 -6.60
C LYS A 158 4.99 -11.44 -7.35
N LEU A 159 3.85 -11.63 -8.04
CA LEU A 159 3.40 -10.65 -9.04
C LEU A 159 1.91 -10.35 -9.04
N PRO A 160 1.59 -9.06 -9.16
CA PRO A 160 1.43 -8.15 -8.04
C PRO A 160 0.46 -8.67 -6.98
N LYS A 161 0.73 -8.20 -5.77
CA LYS A 161 -0.06 -8.49 -4.57
C LYS A 161 -1.21 -7.49 -4.50
N PHE A 162 -2.45 -7.96 -4.44
CA PHE A 162 -3.59 -7.08 -4.20
C PHE A 162 -3.54 -6.58 -2.75
N GLY A 163 -3.07 -5.35 -2.54
CA GLY A 163 -2.74 -4.85 -1.19
C GLY A 163 -3.88 -4.81 -0.16
N VAL A 164 -5.15 -4.90 -0.58
CA VAL A 164 -6.30 -4.93 0.33
C VAL A 164 -6.65 -6.37 0.74
N GLY A 165 -6.49 -7.33 -0.17
CA GLY A 165 -6.79 -8.75 0.04
C GLY A 165 -5.81 -9.65 -0.71
N PRO A 166 -4.54 -9.73 -0.29
CA PRO A 166 -3.48 -10.32 -1.09
C PRO A 166 -3.73 -11.78 -1.47
N GLY A 167 -4.38 -12.56 -0.61
CA GLY A 167 -4.70 -13.98 -0.86
C GLY A 167 -6.03 -14.24 -1.57
N ALA A 168 -6.80 -13.21 -1.95
CA ALA A 168 -8.18 -13.39 -2.47
C ALA A 168 -8.26 -14.05 -3.86
N HIS A 169 -7.12 -14.23 -4.53
CA HIS A 169 -7.02 -14.85 -5.85
C HIS A 169 -6.69 -16.36 -5.79
N PHE A 170 -6.42 -16.90 -4.60
CA PHE A 170 -6.26 -18.34 -4.38
C PHE A 170 -7.61 -18.99 -4.07
N SER A 171 -7.87 -20.15 -4.66
CA SER A 171 -9.06 -20.96 -4.34
C SER A 171 -8.89 -21.63 -2.97
N ARG A 172 -10.00 -22.04 -2.34
CA ARG A 172 -9.95 -22.71 -1.03
C ARG A 172 -9.29 -24.08 -1.14
N GLU A 173 -9.52 -24.76 -2.24
CA GLU A 173 -8.93 -26.05 -2.58
C GLU A 173 -7.42 -25.93 -2.77
N GLU A 174 -6.96 -24.89 -3.47
CA GLU A 174 -5.54 -24.58 -3.63
C GLU A 174 -4.88 -24.33 -2.27
N ILE A 175 -5.53 -23.54 -1.40
CA ILE A 175 -5.02 -23.22 -0.06
C ILE A 175 -4.88 -24.49 0.78
N VAL A 176 -5.92 -25.33 0.85
CA VAL A 176 -5.88 -26.58 1.62
C VAL A 176 -4.83 -27.54 1.07
N ALA A 177 -4.74 -27.71 -0.25
CA ALA A 177 -3.72 -28.55 -0.86
C ALA A 177 -2.31 -28.08 -0.50
N LYS A 178 -2.08 -26.75 -0.49
CA LYS A 178 -0.79 -26.18 -0.11
C LYS A 178 -0.49 -26.33 1.38
N ILE A 179 -1.50 -26.21 2.24
CA ILE A 179 -1.35 -26.48 3.69
C ILE A 179 -0.99 -27.95 3.92
N LYS A 180 -1.63 -28.88 3.21
CA LYS A 180 -1.30 -30.32 3.28
C LYS A 180 0.12 -30.60 2.82
N GLU A 181 0.56 -29.96 1.73
CA GLU A 181 1.93 -30.09 1.20
C GLU A 181 2.99 -29.61 2.20
N VAL A 182 2.78 -28.42 2.80
CA VAL A 182 3.81 -27.75 3.62
C VAL A 182 3.77 -28.19 5.08
N HIS A 183 2.58 -28.41 5.63
CA HIS A 183 2.38 -28.68 7.05
C HIS A 183 1.89 -30.11 7.35
N GLY A 184 1.52 -30.89 6.33
CA GLY A 184 0.99 -32.25 6.52
C GLY A 184 -0.42 -32.30 7.14
N VAL A 185 -1.14 -31.17 7.15
CA VAL A 185 -2.46 -31.05 7.76
C VAL A 185 -3.55 -31.11 6.69
N GLU A 186 -4.51 -32.00 6.89
CA GLU A 186 -5.70 -32.12 6.04
C GLU A 186 -6.85 -31.30 6.63
N LEU A 187 -7.43 -30.42 5.82
CA LEU A 187 -8.51 -29.52 6.21
C LEU A 187 -9.65 -29.64 5.19
N GLU A 188 -10.87 -29.34 5.63
CA GLU A 188 -11.96 -29.11 4.69
C GLU A 188 -11.69 -27.83 3.87
N PRO A 189 -12.01 -27.76 2.56
CA PRO A 189 -11.82 -26.59 1.70
C PRO A 189 -12.87 -25.50 1.97
N THR A 190 -13.07 -25.17 3.25
CA THR A 190 -13.96 -24.11 3.72
C THR A 190 -13.15 -22.97 4.33
N ALA A 191 -13.66 -21.74 4.19
CA ALA A 191 -13.01 -20.58 4.79
C ALA A 191 -12.90 -20.71 6.32
N SER A 192 -13.91 -21.29 6.98
CA SER A 192 -13.92 -21.50 8.43
C SER A 192 -12.78 -22.43 8.88
N ALA A 193 -12.60 -23.57 8.22
CA ALA A 193 -11.55 -24.53 8.58
C ALA A 193 -10.14 -23.94 8.39
N ILE A 194 -9.92 -23.20 7.30
CA ILE A 194 -8.64 -22.52 7.05
C ILE A 194 -8.36 -21.48 8.15
N VAL A 195 -9.34 -20.62 8.46
CA VAL A 195 -9.19 -19.58 9.49
C VAL A 195 -8.98 -20.19 10.88
N GLU A 196 -9.69 -21.27 11.19
CA GLU A 196 -9.56 -21.99 12.47
C GLU A 196 -8.15 -22.59 12.63
N TYR A 197 -7.63 -23.23 11.57
CA TYR A 197 -6.25 -23.74 11.57
C TYR A 197 -5.22 -22.66 11.89
N TYR A 198 -5.26 -21.51 11.20
CA TYR A 198 -4.32 -20.41 11.47
C TYR A 198 -4.53 -19.79 12.85
N ARG A 199 -5.78 -19.73 13.33
CA ARG A 199 -6.09 -19.24 14.67
C ARG A 199 -5.51 -20.15 15.76
N GLU A 200 -5.50 -21.46 15.57
CA GLU A 200 -4.99 -22.42 16.55
C GLU A 200 -3.48 -22.60 16.53
N SER A 201 -2.87 -22.55 15.34
CA SER A 201 -1.43 -22.70 15.15
C SER A 201 -0.70 -21.37 15.36
N TYR A 202 -0.96 -20.41 14.48
CA TYR A 202 -0.17 -19.18 14.31
C TYR A 202 -0.28 -18.23 15.51
N ARG A 203 -1.44 -18.17 16.20
CA ARG A 203 -1.59 -17.31 17.38
C ARG A 203 -0.78 -17.78 18.58
N LYS A 204 -0.64 -19.09 18.79
CA LYS A 204 0.15 -19.64 19.89
C LYS A 204 1.63 -19.33 19.69
N GLU A 205 2.12 -19.54 18.47
CA GLU A 205 3.48 -19.20 18.06
C GLU A 205 3.76 -17.70 18.24
N LEU A 206 2.84 -16.85 17.75
CA LEU A 206 2.96 -15.40 17.89
C LEU A 206 3.00 -14.97 19.37
N LEU A 207 2.15 -15.51 20.23
CA LEU A 207 2.13 -15.10 21.64
C LEU A 207 3.37 -15.52 22.42
N ASN A 208 4.08 -16.56 22.00
CA ASN A 208 5.25 -17.08 22.71
C ASN A 208 6.56 -16.43 22.24
N ASP A 209 6.69 -16.11 20.96
CA ASP A 209 8.00 -15.83 20.34
C ASP A 209 8.16 -14.39 19.80
N VAL A 210 7.14 -13.55 19.91
CA VAL A 210 7.13 -12.23 19.24
C VAL A 210 7.91 -11.18 20.05
N LYS A 211 9.17 -10.94 19.66
CA LYS A 211 10.00 -9.88 20.27
C LYS A 211 9.79 -8.52 19.62
N ILE A 212 9.83 -8.51 18.29
CA ILE A 212 9.75 -7.29 17.47
C ILE A 212 8.58 -7.40 16.49
N SER A 213 7.75 -6.37 16.47
CA SER A 213 6.72 -6.18 15.44
C SER A 213 7.13 -5.09 14.47
N LEU A 214 6.82 -5.29 13.20
CA LEU A 214 6.92 -4.30 12.15
C LEU A 214 5.52 -3.98 11.59
N THR A 215 5.11 -2.72 11.72
CA THR A 215 3.91 -2.21 11.04
C THR A 215 4.23 -0.96 10.21
N SER A 216 3.23 -0.44 9.51
CA SER A 216 3.24 0.93 9.02
C SER A 216 2.17 1.73 9.76
N ALA A 217 1.56 2.71 9.09
CA ALA A 217 0.43 3.47 9.57
C ALA A 217 -0.59 3.66 8.44
N ASN A 218 -1.89 3.57 8.76
CA ASN A 218 -2.92 4.03 7.83
C ASN A 218 -2.84 5.55 7.70
N VAL A 219 -2.67 6.23 8.85
CA VAL A 219 -2.56 7.69 9.01
C VAL A 219 -1.99 8.00 10.40
N ILE A 220 -1.31 9.15 10.54
CA ILE A 220 -0.71 9.64 11.78
C ILE A 220 -1.23 11.05 12.05
N SER A 221 -1.63 11.34 13.28
CA SER A 221 -2.05 12.67 13.69
C SER A 221 -0.85 13.49 14.17
N ALA A 222 -0.66 14.69 13.60
CA ALA A 222 0.41 15.60 13.98
C ALA A 222 0.14 16.33 15.31
N GLU A 223 -1.13 16.48 15.69
CA GLU A 223 -1.58 17.18 16.89
C GLU A 223 -1.21 16.45 18.19
N ASP A 224 -1.28 15.12 18.18
CA ASP A 224 -1.11 14.28 19.37
C ASP A 224 -0.13 13.12 19.14
N GLY A 225 0.49 13.02 17.96
CA GLY A 225 1.43 11.96 17.63
C GLY A 225 0.81 10.56 17.57
N THR A 226 -0.52 10.46 17.46
CA THR A 226 -1.23 9.17 17.48
C THR A 226 -1.12 8.46 16.13
N ILE A 227 -0.70 7.20 16.16
CA ILE A 227 -0.64 6.31 15.01
C ILE A 227 -1.97 5.57 14.90
N VAL A 228 -2.63 5.65 13.73
CA VAL A 228 -3.90 4.97 13.48
C VAL A 228 -3.68 3.80 12.54
N LEU A 229 -4.13 2.62 12.97
CA LEU A 229 -4.06 1.37 12.23
C LEU A 229 -5.45 0.74 12.12
N GLY A 230 -5.82 0.32 10.92
CA GLY A 230 -7.09 -0.35 10.64
C GLY A 230 -6.89 -1.83 10.28
N GLU A 231 -7.72 -2.70 10.83
CA GLU A 231 -7.63 -4.15 10.66
C GLU A 231 -9.01 -4.84 10.75
N ASN A 232 -9.12 -6.03 10.17
CA ASN A 232 -10.34 -6.85 10.12
C ASN A 232 -10.24 -8.14 10.93
N GLU A 233 -9.02 -8.61 11.25
CA GLU A 233 -8.76 -9.93 11.86
C GLU A 233 -8.20 -9.87 13.30
N GLY A 234 -7.92 -8.65 13.80
CA GLY A 234 -7.36 -8.40 15.14
C GLY A 234 -5.87 -8.74 15.27
N ASN A 235 -5.19 -9.01 14.16
CA ASN A 235 -3.78 -9.40 14.10
C ASN A 235 -2.82 -8.26 14.44
N ILE A 236 -3.10 -7.02 14.06
CA ILE A 236 -2.32 -5.83 14.42
C ILE A 236 -2.49 -5.56 15.91
N SER A 237 -3.72 -5.49 16.42
CA SER A 237 -3.98 -5.29 17.85
C SER A 237 -3.30 -6.35 18.73
N LEU A 238 -3.27 -7.60 18.27
CA LEU A 238 -2.54 -8.66 18.95
C LEU A 238 -1.02 -8.41 18.88
N LEU A 239 -0.50 -8.14 17.68
CA LEU A 239 0.93 -7.97 17.41
C LEU A 239 1.55 -6.80 18.19
N THR A 240 0.87 -5.65 18.24
CA THR A 240 1.38 -4.44 18.91
C THR A 240 1.31 -4.53 20.44
N ARG A 241 0.45 -5.42 20.97
CA ARG A 241 0.36 -5.68 22.42
C ARG A 241 1.17 -6.89 22.88
N ALA A 242 1.53 -7.81 21.98
CA ALA A 242 2.30 -9.00 22.36
C ALA A 242 3.82 -8.77 22.28
N THR A 243 4.27 -7.77 21.50
CA THR A 243 5.69 -7.52 21.29
C THR A 243 6.34 -6.69 22.38
N GLU A 244 7.65 -6.85 22.55
CA GLU A 244 8.44 -6.00 23.44
C GLU A 244 8.78 -4.66 22.77
N LYS A 245 9.11 -4.71 21.47
CA LYS A 245 9.38 -3.54 20.64
C LYS A 245 8.44 -3.51 19.44
N HIS A 246 7.78 -2.38 19.24
CA HIS A 246 6.95 -2.14 18.06
C HIS A 246 7.62 -1.09 17.16
N ILE A 247 8.06 -1.50 15.98
CA ILE A 247 8.68 -0.63 15.00
C ILE A 247 7.65 -0.27 13.91
N VAL A 248 7.46 1.01 13.67
CA VAL A 248 6.57 1.58 12.66
C VAL A 248 7.41 2.22 11.57
N VAL A 249 7.29 1.73 10.34
CA VAL A 249 7.93 2.34 9.16
C VAL A 249 6.86 2.93 8.25
N CYS A 250 6.88 4.24 8.04
CA CYS A 250 5.88 4.91 7.20
C CYS A 250 6.40 6.20 6.58
N GLY A 251 5.90 6.53 5.39
CA GLY A 251 6.22 7.78 4.74
C GLY A 251 5.58 9.00 5.42
N ILE A 252 6.24 10.15 5.38
CA ILE A 252 5.75 11.40 5.99
C ILE A 252 4.38 11.85 5.45
N THR A 253 4.01 11.41 4.24
CA THR A 253 2.68 11.69 3.66
C THR A 253 1.53 11.06 4.44
N LYS A 254 1.78 10.15 5.38
CA LYS A 254 0.77 9.59 6.27
C LYS A 254 0.31 10.56 7.36
N ILE A 255 1.04 11.64 7.58
CA ILE A 255 0.72 12.62 8.63
C ILE A 255 -0.45 13.51 8.18
N VAL A 256 -1.41 13.74 9.06
CA VAL A 256 -2.52 14.69 8.93
C VAL A 256 -2.55 15.64 10.13
N PRO A 257 -3.22 16.81 10.03
CA PRO A 257 -3.17 17.80 11.09
C PRO A 257 -3.68 17.32 12.46
N THR A 258 -4.85 16.67 12.52
CA THR A 258 -5.53 16.33 13.78
C THR A 258 -5.91 14.85 13.89
N ILE A 259 -6.28 14.41 15.09
CA ILE A 259 -6.80 13.06 15.30
C ILE A 259 -8.16 12.85 14.62
N ILE A 260 -8.99 13.89 14.54
CA ILE A 260 -10.28 13.82 13.84
C ILE A 260 -10.08 13.63 12.33
N ASP A 261 -9.09 14.32 11.76
CA ASP A 261 -8.66 14.11 10.38
C ASP A 261 -8.17 12.67 10.14
N ALA A 262 -7.41 12.12 11.09
CA ALA A 262 -6.92 10.75 11.02
C ALA A 262 -8.07 9.73 11.05
N ILE A 263 -9.03 9.89 11.96
CA ILE A 263 -10.24 9.05 12.01
C ILE A 263 -11.08 9.19 10.72
N LEU A 264 -11.21 10.40 10.17
CA LEU A 264 -11.91 10.63 8.92
C LEU A 264 -11.24 9.87 7.76
N VAL A 265 -9.91 9.94 7.64
CA VAL A 265 -9.14 9.18 6.64
C VAL A 265 -9.36 7.68 6.82
N ALA A 266 -9.28 7.16 8.04
CA ALA A 266 -9.52 5.74 8.31
C ALA A 266 -10.95 5.31 7.90
N LYS A 267 -11.98 6.10 8.24
CA LYS A 267 -13.38 5.85 7.86
C LYS A 267 -13.59 5.85 6.35
N VAL A 268 -12.91 6.73 5.63
CA VAL A 268 -12.92 6.80 4.16
C VAL A 268 -12.27 5.56 3.56
N GLN A 269 -11.10 5.15 4.07
CA GLN A 269 -10.41 3.93 3.64
C GLN A 269 -11.26 2.67 3.84
N THR A 270 -11.91 2.52 5.01
CA THR A 270 -12.83 1.41 5.31
C THR A 270 -13.96 1.32 4.28
N ARG A 271 -14.65 2.44 4.06
CA ARG A 271 -15.81 2.52 3.16
C ARG A 271 -15.43 2.22 1.71
N ILE A 272 -14.36 2.82 1.21
CA ILE A 272 -13.92 2.60 -0.17
C ILE A 272 -13.48 1.15 -0.39
N ASN A 273 -12.79 0.54 0.57
CA ASN A 273 -12.29 -0.81 0.41
C ASN A 273 -13.36 -1.89 0.62
N ASN A 274 -14.54 -1.58 1.18
CA ASN A 274 -15.51 -2.58 1.67
C ASN A 274 -14.88 -3.65 2.56
N VAL A 275 -13.75 -3.31 3.17
CA VAL A 275 -13.16 -4.10 4.22
C VAL A 275 -13.59 -3.40 5.48
N SER A 276 -14.45 -4.05 6.26
CA SER A 276 -14.78 -3.56 7.59
C SER A 276 -13.48 -3.59 8.41
N PHE A 277 -12.95 -2.41 8.73
CA PHE A 277 -11.98 -2.29 9.82
C PHE A 277 -12.76 -2.59 11.10
N ASN A 278 -12.86 -3.88 11.42
CA ASN A 278 -13.52 -4.36 12.63
C ASN A 278 -12.82 -3.80 13.88
N TYR A 279 -11.54 -3.45 13.75
CA TYR A 279 -10.76 -2.79 14.80
C TYR A 279 -10.00 -1.59 14.23
N ILE A 280 -9.93 -0.53 15.03
CA ILE A 280 -9.06 0.62 14.82
C ILE A 280 -8.17 0.71 16.06
N SER A 281 -6.88 0.48 15.86
CA SER A 281 -5.88 0.61 16.92
C SER A 281 -5.30 2.03 16.88
N LEU A 282 -5.38 2.71 18.03
CA LEU A 282 -4.77 4.02 18.26
C LEU A 282 -3.56 3.82 19.17
N ILE A 283 -2.37 4.15 18.67
CA ILE A 283 -1.11 3.93 19.38
C ILE A 283 -0.46 5.29 19.61
N SER A 284 -0.46 5.72 20.87
CA SER A 284 0.07 7.01 21.33
C SER A 284 1.24 6.83 22.31
N GLY A 285 1.96 5.72 22.19
CA GLY A 285 3.21 5.46 22.91
C GLY A 285 3.40 3.99 23.26
N PRO A 286 4.45 3.67 24.03
CA PRO A 286 4.57 2.39 24.73
C PRO A 286 3.31 2.07 25.54
N SER A 287 3.09 0.78 25.79
CA SER A 287 2.00 0.32 26.66
C SER A 287 2.07 1.04 27.99
N ALA A 288 0.95 1.56 28.48
CA ALA A 288 0.91 2.28 29.74
C ALA A 288 -0.34 1.90 30.54
N THR A 289 -0.19 1.87 31.86
CA THR A 289 -1.29 1.82 32.82
C THR A 289 -1.08 2.89 33.87
N ALA A 290 -2.13 3.28 34.57
CA ALA A 290 -2.00 4.01 35.82
C ALA A 290 -2.41 3.09 36.97
N ASP A 291 -1.76 3.24 38.11
CA ASP A 291 -2.21 2.60 39.34
C ASP A 291 -3.39 3.40 39.95
N VAL A 292 -3.87 2.97 41.13
CA VAL A 292 -4.97 3.67 41.84
C VAL A 292 -4.59 5.08 42.31
N GLN A 293 -3.29 5.41 42.36
CA GLN A 293 -2.77 6.73 42.72
C GLN A 293 -2.55 7.64 41.50
N GLY A 294 -2.72 7.11 40.29
CA GLY A 294 -2.53 7.84 39.04
C GLY A 294 -1.07 7.85 38.55
N GLU A 295 -0.18 7.05 39.14
CA GLU A 295 1.19 6.94 38.67
C GLU A 295 1.26 6.09 37.41
N LYS A 296 1.77 6.68 36.32
CA LYS A 296 1.87 6.04 35.02
C LYS A 296 3.03 5.04 35.01
N VAL A 297 2.73 3.77 34.78
CA VAL A 297 3.71 2.70 34.57
C VAL A 297 3.72 2.31 33.10
N LEU A 298 4.90 2.36 32.49
CA LEU A 298 5.11 2.01 31.07
C LEU A 298 5.54 0.55 30.91
N GLY A 299 5.24 -0.03 29.76
CA GLY A 299 5.65 -1.37 29.34
C GLY A 299 4.94 -2.53 30.04
N MET A 300 3.77 -2.31 30.67
CA MET A 300 3.09 -3.34 31.48
C MET A 300 2.32 -4.38 30.65
N TYR A 301 1.53 -3.95 29.65
CA TYR A 301 0.60 -4.83 28.93
C TYR A 301 0.94 -5.06 27.45
N GLY A 302 2.06 -4.52 26.98
CA GLY A 302 2.50 -4.67 25.60
C GLY A 302 3.82 -3.97 25.31
N ALA A 303 3.99 -3.45 24.10
CA ALA A 303 5.25 -2.85 23.65
C ALA A 303 5.84 -1.91 24.71
N LYS A 304 7.01 -2.28 25.21
CA LYS A 304 7.82 -1.50 26.16
C LYS A 304 8.46 -0.31 25.45
N GLU A 305 8.69 -0.46 24.15
CA GLU A 305 9.25 0.56 23.29
C GLU A 305 8.47 0.63 21.97
N VAL A 306 8.14 1.84 21.54
CA VAL A 306 7.57 2.12 20.23
C VAL A 306 8.54 2.99 19.45
N VAL A 307 9.00 2.48 18.32
CA VAL A 307 9.94 3.14 17.42
C VAL A 307 9.20 3.56 16.15
N VAL A 308 9.35 4.81 15.73
CA VAL A 308 8.75 5.35 14.52
C VAL A 308 9.85 5.83 13.58
N ILE A 309 9.89 5.27 12.37
CA ILE A 309 10.79 5.69 11.30
C ILE A 309 9.94 6.36 10.22
N LEU A 310 10.03 7.69 10.18
CA LEU A 310 9.38 8.51 9.17
C LEU A 310 10.27 8.62 7.93
N VAL A 311 9.77 8.20 6.78
CA VAL A 311 10.51 8.18 5.52
C VAL A 311 10.10 9.36 4.62
N ASP A 312 11.07 10.20 4.26
CA ASP A 312 10.90 11.29 3.30
C ASP A 312 11.13 10.78 1.88
N ASP A 313 12.37 10.36 1.58
CA ASP A 313 12.88 9.90 0.29
C ASP A 313 12.66 10.93 -0.83
N TRP A 314 11.56 10.79 -1.57
CA TRP A 314 11.21 11.65 -2.69
C TRP A 314 10.28 12.81 -2.32
N ARG A 315 9.66 12.79 -1.14
CA ARG A 315 8.47 13.59 -0.83
C ARG A 315 8.78 15.08 -0.74
N THR A 316 9.69 15.48 0.14
CA THR A 316 10.17 16.86 0.27
C THR A 316 10.81 17.38 -1.01
N LYS A 317 11.60 16.53 -1.68
CA LYS A 317 12.20 16.86 -2.98
C LYS A 317 11.14 17.18 -4.03
N SER A 318 10.07 16.37 -4.11
CA SER A 318 9.01 16.56 -5.10
C SER A 318 8.29 17.89 -4.93
N LEU A 319 8.08 18.33 -3.69
CA LEU A 319 7.47 19.61 -3.40
C LEU A 319 8.41 20.78 -3.74
N LYS A 320 9.65 20.74 -3.24
CA LYS A 320 10.62 21.83 -3.39
C LYS A 320 11.06 22.05 -4.83
N GLN A 321 11.10 21.00 -5.64
CA GLN A 321 11.50 21.06 -7.06
C GLN A 321 10.31 21.09 -8.02
N ASP A 322 9.08 21.25 -7.51
CA ASP A 322 7.85 21.26 -8.31
C ASP A 322 7.73 20.08 -9.29
N LEU A 323 8.07 18.89 -8.80
CA LEU A 323 8.07 17.69 -9.64
C LEU A 323 6.63 17.26 -9.94
N ILE A 324 6.42 16.70 -11.13
CA ILE A 324 5.09 16.31 -11.62
C ILE A 324 4.32 15.40 -10.65
N TYR A 325 5.02 14.57 -9.89
CA TYR A 325 4.44 13.61 -8.95
C TYR A 325 4.22 14.17 -7.54
N LYS A 326 4.47 15.47 -7.27
CA LYS A 326 4.17 16.12 -5.98
C LYS A 326 2.70 15.98 -5.57
N GLU A 327 1.80 15.85 -6.56
CA GLU A 327 0.37 15.61 -6.33
C GLU A 327 0.11 14.34 -5.50
N LEU A 328 1.00 13.34 -5.57
CA LEU A 328 0.91 12.13 -4.75
C LEU A 328 1.05 12.41 -3.26
N LEU A 329 1.61 13.56 -2.84
CA LEU A 329 1.71 13.93 -1.43
C LEU A 329 0.33 14.05 -0.76
N LYS A 330 -0.72 14.32 -1.55
CA LYS A 330 -2.11 14.37 -1.05
C LYS A 330 -2.71 12.98 -0.84
N CYS A 331 -2.13 11.93 -1.41
CA CYS A 331 -2.72 10.59 -1.41
C CYS A 331 -2.93 10.03 0.01
N ILE A 332 -4.18 9.65 0.31
CA ILE A 332 -4.55 9.00 1.57
C ILE A 332 -4.54 7.47 1.50
N GLY A 333 -4.01 6.87 0.42
CA GLY A 333 -3.88 5.41 0.29
C GLY A 333 -5.20 4.63 0.24
N CYS A 334 -6.31 5.26 -0.16
CA CYS A 334 -7.64 4.63 -0.17
C CYS A 334 -7.88 3.62 -1.30
N ARG A 335 -7.01 3.60 -2.33
CA ARG A 335 -7.07 2.68 -3.49
C ARG A 335 -8.29 2.83 -4.41
N THR A 336 -9.11 3.89 -4.28
CA THR A 336 -10.23 4.15 -5.21
C THR A 336 -9.79 4.12 -6.67
N CYS A 337 -8.61 4.72 -6.95
CA CYS A 337 -8.03 4.77 -8.28
C CYS A 337 -7.88 3.39 -8.94
N ASN A 338 -7.67 2.32 -8.15
CA ASN A 338 -7.44 0.99 -8.69
C ASN A 338 -8.74 0.29 -9.06
N TYR A 339 -9.81 0.53 -8.29
CA TYR A 339 -11.13 -0.06 -8.54
C TYR A 339 -11.85 0.59 -9.74
N VAL A 340 -11.73 1.91 -9.90
CA VAL A 340 -12.41 2.65 -11.00
C VAL A 340 -11.61 2.70 -12.30
N CYS A 341 -10.35 2.21 -12.28
CA CYS A 341 -9.48 2.25 -13.45
C CYS A 341 -9.89 1.18 -14.48
N THR A 342 -10.19 1.64 -15.68
CA THR A 342 -10.55 0.76 -16.82
C THR A 342 -9.38 -0.11 -17.27
N ALA A 343 -8.15 0.43 -17.27
CA ALA A 343 -6.94 -0.33 -17.58
C ALA A 343 -6.65 -1.41 -16.53
N SER A 344 -6.74 -1.06 -15.24
CA SER A 344 -6.61 -2.02 -14.12
C SER A 344 -7.63 -3.15 -14.25
N ARG A 345 -8.90 -2.84 -14.53
CA ARG A 345 -9.95 -3.84 -14.75
C ARG A 345 -9.66 -4.76 -15.95
N ALA A 346 -9.10 -4.22 -17.03
CA ALA A 346 -8.83 -4.98 -18.26
C ALA A 346 -7.58 -5.88 -18.11
N PHE A 347 -6.51 -5.33 -17.54
CA PHE A 347 -5.17 -5.92 -17.58
C PHE A 347 -4.70 -6.52 -16.25
N GLY A 348 -5.39 -6.23 -15.15
CA GLY A 348 -5.07 -6.75 -13.81
C GLY A 348 -3.57 -6.64 -13.50
N ASN A 349 -2.96 -7.81 -13.33
CA ASN A 349 -1.55 -7.97 -12.98
C ASN A 349 -0.54 -7.48 -14.01
N THR A 350 -0.99 -7.25 -15.25
CA THR A 350 -0.15 -6.69 -16.31
C THR A 350 -0.03 -5.17 -16.21
N TYR A 351 -1.02 -4.49 -15.60
CA TYR A 351 -1.01 -3.05 -15.36
C TYR A 351 -0.74 -2.78 -13.88
N ALA A 352 0.50 -3.10 -13.47
CA ALA A 352 0.93 -3.10 -12.09
C ALA A 352 2.45 -3.13 -11.99
N SER A 353 2.97 -2.74 -10.82
CA SER A 353 4.38 -2.78 -10.46
C SER A 353 4.59 -3.57 -9.16
N LYS A 354 5.86 -3.71 -8.73
CA LYS A 354 6.17 -4.27 -7.39
C LYS A 354 5.60 -3.42 -6.25
N TYR A 355 5.31 -2.15 -6.50
CA TYR A 355 4.72 -1.22 -5.54
C TYR A 355 3.19 -1.31 -5.49
N GLY A 356 2.53 -1.93 -6.48
CA GLY A 356 1.09 -2.20 -6.45
C GLY A 356 0.40 -2.13 -7.81
N LEU A 357 -0.93 -2.27 -7.79
CA LEU A 357 -1.77 -2.24 -8.99
C LEU A 357 -1.96 -0.81 -9.50
N GLY A 358 -2.20 -0.69 -10.81
CA GLY A 358 -2.72 0.53 -11.39
C GLY A 358 -1.69 1.65 -11.57
N ALA A 359 -2.20 2.82 -11.93
CA ALA A 359 -1.37 4.01 -12.15
C ALA A 359 -0.56 4.39 -10.90
N ASP A 360 -1.12 4.21 -9.70
CA ASP A 360 -0.42 4.57 -8.46
C ASP A 360 0.83 3.72 -8.23
N GLY A 361 0.76 2.42 -8.53
CA GLY A 361 1.90 1.51 -8.48
C GLY A 361 2.96 1.87 -9.51
N ILE A 362 2.55 2.13 -10.75
CA ILE A 362 3.46 2.48 -11.85
C ILE A 362 4.18 3.81 -11.58
N ILE A 363 3.49 4.81 -11.06
CA ILE A 363 4.11 6.10 -10.72
C ILE A 363 5.08 5.93 -9.55
N ARG A 364 4.77 5.09 -8.56
CA ARG A 364 5.73 4.78 -7.47
C ARG A 364 6.96 4.05 -7.99
N ASP A 365 6.80 3.11 -8.92
CA ASP A 365 7.95 2.48 -9.55
C ASP A 365 8.80 3.47 -10.36
N TYR A 366 8.15 4.38 -11.11
CA TYR A 366 8.82 5.49 -11.79
C TYR A 366 9.68 6.33 -10.83
N ILE A 367 9.15 6.67 -9.65
CA ILE A 367 9.86 7.49 -8.66
C ILE A 367 11.12 6.79 -8.16
N HIS A 368 11.06 5.48 -7.94
CA HIS A 368 12.17 4.72 -7.35
C HIS A 368 13.16 4.14 -8.38
N ASN A 369 12.68 3.70 -9.55
CA ASN A 369 13.46 2.95 -10.54
C ASN A 369 13.43 3.58 -11.94
N GLY A 370 12.77 4.73 -12.12
CA GLY A 370 12.83 5.54 -13.34
C GLY A 370 11.90 5.10 -14.47
N ILE A 371 12.10 5.74 -15.63
CA ILE A 371 11.19 5.66 -16.78
C ILE A 371 11.05 4.26 -17.38
N GLU A 372 12.14 3.48 -17.42
CA GLU A 372 12.14 2.13 -17.98
C GLU A 372 11.26 1.17 -17.16
N ALA A 373 11.29 1.28 -15.83
CA ALA A 373 10.43 0.51 -14.93
C ALA A 373 8.95 0.81 -15.19
N ALA A 374 8.59 2.09 -15.27
CA ALA A 374 7.22 2.51 -15.56
C ALA A 374 6.70 1.94 -16.88
N VAL A 375 7.53 1.95 -17.94
CA VAL A 375 7.17 1.37 -19.24
C VAL A 375 6.94 -0.13 -19.14
N ASN A 376 7.84 -0.86 -18.46
CA ASN A 376 7.73 -2.30 -18.23
C ASN A 376 6.49 -2.69 -17.40
N ASP A 377 6.00 -1.79 -16.55
CA ASP A 377 4.80 -1.98 -15.72
C ASP A 377 3.50 -1.57 -16.42
N GLY A 378 3.58 -1.24 -17.71
CA GLY A 378 2.41 -0.96 -18.53
C GLY A 378 1.98 0.50 -18.54
N LEU A 379 2.90 1.46 -18.40
CA LEU A 379 2.65 2.91 -18.53
C LEU A 379 1.70 3.25 -19.70
N PHE A 380 1.91 2.63 -20.86
CA PHE A 380 1.16 2.87 -22.09
C PHE A 380 -0.23 2.20 -22.15
N LEU A 381 -0.57 1.32 -21.19
CA LEU A 381 -1.91 0.73 -21.06
C LEU A 381 -2.92 1.70 -20.44
N CYS A 382 -2.45 2.74 -19.73
CA CYS A 382 -3.32 3.80 -19.21
C CYS A 382 -4.05 4.50 -20.36
N THR A 383 -5.38 4.60 -20.29
CA THR A 383 -6.19 5.25 -21.33
C THR A 383 -6.29 6.77 -21.19
N GLY A 384 -5.88 7.33 -20.04
CA GLY A 384 -6.03 8.76 -19.75
C GLY A 384 -7.48 9.20 -19.51
N CYS A 385 -8.38 8.27 -19.15
CA CYS A 385 -9.81 8.57 -18.95
C CYS A 385 -10.19 9.39 -17.70
N GLU A 386 -9.21 9.80 -16.87
CA GLU A 386 -9.40 10.66 -15.68
C GLU A 386 -10.37 10.16 -14.60
N ASN A 387 -10.92 8.94 -14.69
CA ASN A 387 -11.74 8.36 -13.62
C ASN A 387 -11.03 8.39 -12.26
N CYS A 388 -9.73 8.09 -12.23
CA CYS A 388 -8.92 8.15 -11.02
C CYS A 388 -8.89 9.54 -10.35
N TYR A 389 -9.04 10.62 -11.11
CA TYR A 389 -9.09 12.00 -10.61
C TYR A 389 -10.49 12.32 -10.06
N HIS A 390 -11.56 12.10 -10.86
CA HIS A 390 -12.93 12.43 -10.46
C HIS A 390 -13.43 11.63 -9.25
N TRP A 391 -12.96 10.38 -9.13
CA TRP A 391 -13.31 9.50 -8.01
C TRP A 391 -12.36 9.64 -6.81
N CYS A 392 -11.25 10.36 -6.93
CA CYS A 392 -10.33 10.54 -5.81
C CYS A 392 -10.99 11.38 -4.69
N PRO A 393 -10.97 10.91 -3.43
CA PRO A 393 -11.47 11.69 -2.29
C PRO A 393 -10.67 12.97 -2.03
N VAL A 394 -9.44 13.04 -2.53
CA VAL A 394 -8.48 14.13 -2.32
C VAL A 394 -7.96 14.70 -3.64
N SER A 395 -8.69 14.45 -4.74
CA SER A 395 -8.46 15.04 -6.07
C SER A 395 -7.03 14.92 -6.63
N VAL A 396 -6.34 13.81 -6.37
CA VAL A 396 -5.03 13.52 -6.98
C VAL A 396 -5.21 13.20 -8.46
N ASN A 397 -4.58 13.97 -9.35
CA ASN A 397 -4.69 13.76 -10.80
C ASN A 397 -3.60 12.80 -11.32
N LEU A 398 -3.81 11.50 -11.15
CA LEU A 398 -2.88 10.49 -11.68
C LEU A 398 -2.81 10.50 -13.22
N ALA A 399 -3.87 10.92 -13.92
CA ALA A 399 -3.89 10.91 -15.38
C ALA A 399 -2.89 11.91 -15.98
N GLU A 400 -2.80 13.12 -15.43
CA GLU A 400 -1.81 14.13 -15.86
C GLU A 400 -0.37 13.71 -15.52
N ILE A 401 -0.16 13.03 -14.38
CA ILE A 401 1.16 12.45 -14.06
C ILE A 401 1.52 11.38 -15.11
N MET A 402 0.62 10.44 -15.39
CA MET A 402 0.85 9.37 -16.38
C MET A 402 1.11 9.94 -17.78
N LYS A 403 0.38 10.97 -18.19
CA LYS A 403 0.58 11.67 -19.47
C LYS A 403 1.96 12.31 -19.57
N SER A 404 2.44 12.93 -18.48
CA SER A 404 3.76 13.52 -18.41
C SER A 404 4.87 12.47 -18.49
N ILE A 405 4.73 11.37 -17.75
CA ILE A 405 5.68 10.23 -17.82
C ILE A 405 5.68 9.62 -19.24
N LYS A 406 4.51 9.47 -19.89
CA LYS A 406 4.44 9.03 -21.30
C LYS A 406 5.19 9.96 -22.26
N LYS A 407 5.11 11.28 -22.04
CA LYS A 407 5.83 12.27 -22.85
C LYS A 407 7.33 12.10 -22.70
N GLU A 408 7.81 11.85 -21.49
CA GLU A 408 9.22 11.53 -21.22
C GLU A 408 9.65 10.22 -21.88
N ALA A 409 8.92 9.12 -21.66
CA ALA A 409 9.18 7.82 -22.30
C ALA A 409 9.24 7.92 -23.82
N THR A 410 8.33 8.71 -24.43
CA THR A 410 8.30 8.93 -25.88
C THR A 410 9.55 9.65 -26.36
N LYS A 411 10.01 10.70 -25.65
CA LYS A 411 11.26 11.39 -25.96
C LYS A 411 12.49 10.49 -25.81
N ALA A 412 12.47 9.58 -24.84
CA ALA A 412 13.51 8.58 -24.62
C ALA A 412 13.47 7.41 -25.63
N GLY A 413 12.52 7.41 -26.57
CA GLY A 413 12.39 6.34 -27.57
C GLY A 413 11.84 5.02 -27.03
N LEU A 414 11.19 5.04 -25.87
CA LEU A 414 10.59 3.89 -25.17
C LEU A 414 9.09 3.72 -25.49
N CYS A 415 8.55 4.47 -26.45
CA CYS A 415 7.14 4.35 -26.83
C CYS A 415 6.90 3.09 -27.68
N PRO A 416 5.71 2.46 -27.57
CA PRO A 416 5.32 1.32 -28.40
C PRO A 416 5.44 1.62 -29.91
N PRO A 417 5.82 0.64 -30.74
CA PRO A 417 6.03 0.82 -32.19
C PRO A 417 4.82 1.44 -32.91
N ALA A 418 3.60 1.05 -32.50
CA ALA A 418 2.37 1.55 -33.07
C ALA A 418 2.24 3.08 -32.94
N LEU A 419 2.64 3.65 -31.80
CA LEU A 419 2.55 5.10 -31.58
C LEU A 419 3.52 5.88 -32.47
N LYS A 420 4.71 5.33 -32.74
CA LYS A 420 5.65 5.94 -33.69
C LYS A 420 5.08 5.95 -35.10
N LYS A 421 4.42 4.86 -35.50
CA LYS A 421 3.76 4.75 -36.81
C LYS A 421 2.64 5.77 -36.97
N TYR A 422 1.82 5.98 -35.92
CA TYR A 422 0.81 7.04 -35.89
C TYR A 422 1.42 8.44 -35.97
N GLN A 423 2.53 8.69 -35.26
CA GLN A 423 3.24 9.96 -35.31
C GLN A 423 3.73 10.28 -36.74
N GLU A 424 4.36 9.31 -37.40
CA GLU A 424 4.85 9.45 -38.78
C GLU A 424 3.71 9.74 -39.76
N LYS A 425 2.57 9.03 -39.63
CA LYS A 425 1.35 9.28 -40.42
C LYS A 425 0.78 10.67 -40.20
N ILE A 426 0.74 11.16 -38.95
CA ILE A 426 0.27 12.53 -38.66
C ILE A 426 1.18 13.57 -39.31
N LEU A 427 2.51 13.40 -39.23
CA LEU A 427 3.46 14.37 -39.77
C LEU A 427 3.46 14.38 -41.32
N ASN A 428 3.39 13.21 -41.94
CA ASN A 428 3.51 13.08 -43.39
C ASN A 428 2.17 13.22 -44.12
N GLU A 429 1.10 12.63 -43.56
CA GLU A 429 -0.20 12.47 -44.22
C GLU A 429 -1.29 13.36 -43.62
N LYS A 430 -1.00 14.04 -42.50
CA LYS A 430 -1.97 14.81 -41.71
C LYS A 430 -3.20 13.99 -41.29
N ASN A 431 -3.07 12.67 -41.24
CA ASN A 431 -4.13 11.74 -40.87
C ASN A 431 -3.52 10.52 -40.15
N PRO A 432 -3.91 10.21 -38.90
CA PRO A 432 -3.37 9.06 -38.18
C PRO A 432 -3.93 7.70 -38.66
N PHE A 433 -5.05 7.67 -39.37
CA PHE A 433 -5.76 6.44 -39.74
C PHE A 433 -5.56 6.02 -41.20
N LYS A 434 -5.17 6.98 -42.04
CA LYS A 434 -4.66 6.72 -43.39
C LYS A 434 -3.30 6.06 -43.25
#